data_AF-A0A495WDU8-F1
#
_entry.id   AF-A0A495WDU8-F1
#
_cell.length_a   1.000
_cell.length_b   1.000
_cell.length_c   1.000
_cell.angle_alpha   90.00
_cell.angle_beta   90.00
_cell.angle_gamma   90.00
#
_symmetry.space_group_name_H-M   'P 1'
#
loop_
_entity.id
_entity.type
_entity.pdbx_description
1 polymer ?
#
loop_
_entity_poly.entity_id
_entity_poly.type
_entity_poly.pdbx_seq_one_letter_code
_entity_poly.pdbx_strand_id
1 'polypeptide(L)'
;MHRIHHCLAALLAACSLGVAAGETRQPPAGGWLPMSALVARLEAAGYRNIEEIEREHGRYEVRATDRQGLRGKFLFDARSGELLVPRPAGQAAGEARECSKRRCRDDLPAGGGRP
;
A
#
# COMPACT_ATOMS: atom_id res chain seq x y z
N MET A 1 11.01 49.46 62.06
CA MET A 1 11.76 48.99 60.87
C MET A 1 12.10 47.52 61.07
N HIS A 2 11.15 46.61 60.79
CA HIS A 2 11.34 45.17 60.95
C HIS A 2 11.62 44.54 59.60
N ARG A 3 12.88 44.18 59.39
CA ARG A 3 13.34 43.38 58.26
C ARG A 3 12.75 41.98 58.38
N ILE A 4 12.13 41.54 57.28
CA ILE A 4 12.29 40.22 56.63
C ILE A 4 11.91 39.03 57.53
N HIS A 5 11.08 38.11 57.02
CA HIS A 5 11.33 36.66 56.97
C HIS A 5 9.99 35.93 56.72
N HIS A 6 9.80 35.51 55.46
CA HIS A 6 9.25 34.20 55.08
C HIS A 6 7.72 34.00 55.14
N CYS A 7 7.08 33.99 53.98
CA CYS A 7 6.32 32.83 53.50
C CYS A 7 6.03 33.05 52.01
N LEU A 8 6.92 32.56 51.14
CA LEU A 8 6.87 31.24 50.50
C LEU A 8 5.76 31.13 49.43
N ALA A 9 6.26 30.87 48.22
CA ALA A 9 5.66 30.03 47.19
C ALA A 9 4.41 30.54 46.44
N ALA A 10 4.70 31.13 45.29
CA ALA A 10 3.85 31.07 44.11
C ALA A 10 3.51 29.61 43.74
N LEU A 11 2.24 29.34 43.45
CA LEU A 11 1.76 28.18 42.70
C LEU A 11 0.86 28.76 41.60
N LEU A 12 1.46 29.20 40.50
CA LEU A 12 1.71 28.45 39.25
C LEU A 12 0.42 27.98 38.57
N ALA A 13 0.24 28.57 37.41
CA ALA A 13 -0.81 28.36 36.44
C ALA A 13 -0.58 27.11 35.57
N ALA A 14 -1.70 26.61 35.04
CA ALA A 14 -1.88 25.93 33.75
C ALA A 14 -1.28 24.51 33.55
N CYS A 15 -1.82 23.87 32.51
CA CYS A 15 -1.44 22.59 31.88
C CYS A 15 -2.15 21.34 32.48
N SER A 16 -2.78 20.44 31.72
CA SER A 16 -2.97 20.31 30.27
C SER A 16 -3.95 19.16 29.98
N LEU A 17 -4.63 19.22 28.83
CA LEU A 17 -5.40 18.13 28.22
C LEU A 17 -4.57 16.84 28.17
N GLY A 18 -5.15 15.73 28.62
CA GLY A 18 -4.64 14.38 28.37
C GLY A 18 -5.52 13.67 27.34
N VAL A 19 -5.14 13.75 26.07
CA VAL A 19 -5.71 12.96 24.96
C VAL A 19 -5.48 11.48 25.25
N ALA A 20 -6.55 10.68 25.28
CA ALA A 20 -6.45 9.23 25.23
C ALA A 20 -5.90 8.83 23.85
N ALA A 21 -4.58 8.65 23.77
CA ALA A 21 -3.94 8.05 22.61
C ALA A 21 -4.46 6.62 22.50
N GLY A 22 -5.27 6.36 21.46
CA GLY A 22 -5.57 5.01 21.03
C GLY A 22 -4.25 4.29 20.82
N GLU A 23 -4.01 3.25 21.61
CA GLU A 23 -2.85 2.37 21.50
C GLU A 23 -2.84 1.83 20.08
N THR A 24 -2.01 2.44 19.23
CA THR A 24 -1.71 1.90 17.91
C THR A 24 -0.87 0.68 18.21
N ARG A 25 -1.53 -0.49 18.35
CA ARG A 25 -0.88 -1.79 18.39
C ARG A 25 -0.05 -1.91 17.12
N GLN A 26 1.20 -1.49 17.21
CA GLN A 26 2.15 -1.60 16.13
C GLN A 26 2.37 -3.10 15.92
N PRO A 27 2.05 -3.64 14.73
CA PRO A 27 2.15 -5.08 14.51
C PRO A 27 3.60 -5.53 14.72
N PRO A 28 3.83 -6.74 15.25
CA PRO A 28 5.17 -7.25 15.50
C PRO A 28 6.01 -7.17 14.23
N ALA A 29 7.15 -6.48 14.30
CA ALA A 29 8.05 -6.31 13.19
C ALA A 29 8.68 -7.67 12.82
N GLY A 30 8.37 -8.17 11.62
CA GLY A 30 9.02 -9.35 11.04
C GLY A 30 8.10 -10.55 10.72
N GLY A 31 6.81 -10.47 11.06
CA GLY A 31 5.83 -11.53 10.79
C GLY A 31 4.84 -11.20 9.67
N TRP A 32 3.93 -12.14 9.39
CA TRP A 32 2.72 -11.84 8.64
C TRP A 32 1.93 -10.75 9.39
N LEU A 33 1.47 -9.74 8.66
CA LEU A 33 0.53 -8.73 9.14
C LEU A 33 -0.67 -9.44 9.78
N PRO A 34 -1.07 -9.11 11.01
CA PRO A 34 -2.24 -9.72 11.64
C PRO A 34 -3.49 -9.55 10.77
N MET A 35 -4.35 -10.57 10.71
CA MET A 35 -5.59 -10.50 9.90
C MET A 35 -6.47 -9.30 10.29
N SER A 36 -6.59 -9.01 11.59
CA SER A 36 -7.32 -7.83 12.06
C SER A 36 -6.73 -6.51 11.56
N ALA A 37 -5.40 -6.41 11.48
CA ALA A 37 -4.73 -5.23 10.95
C ALA A 37 -4.92 -5.12 9.43
N LEU A 38 -4.95 -6.24 8.70
CA LEU A 38 -5.30 -6.25 7.27
C LEU A 38 -6.75 -5.79 7.06
N VAL A 39 -7.72 -6.34 7.81
CA VAL A 39 -9.13 -5.94 7.73
C VAL A 39 -9.30 -4.45 7.98
N ALA A 40 -8.69 -3.90 9.04
CA ALA A 40 -8.76 -2.47 9.32
C ALA A 40 -8.20 -1.61 8.17
N ARG A 41 -7.11 -2.07 7.52
CA ARG A 41 -6.54 -1.40 6.34
C ARG A 41 -7.47 -1.48 5.13
N LEU A 42 -8.09 -2.64 4.88
CA LEU A 42 -9.06 -2.83 3.81
C LEU A 42 -10.27 -1.91 3.99
N GLU A 43 -10.83 -1.86 5.20
CA GLU A 43 -11.96 -0.99 5.52
C GLU A 43 -11.60 0.50 5.36
N ALA A 44 -10.41 0.90 5.83
CA ALA A 44 -9.90 2.27 5.66
C ALA A 44 -9.63 2.61 4.19
N ALA A 45 -9.18 1.64 3.40
CA ALA A 45 -9.05 1.76 1.95
C ALA A 45 -10.40 1.72 1.21
N GLY A 46 -11.50 1.47 1.93
CA GLY A 46 -12.87 1.51 1.42
C GLY A 46 -13.36 0.19 0.82
N TYR A 47 -12.65 -0.91 1.02
CA TYR A 47 -13.16 -2.25 0.72
C TYR A 47 -14.30 -2.61 1.67
N ARG A 48 -15.29 -3.32 1.15
CA ARG A 48 -16.50 -3.76 1.85
C ARG A 48 -16.81 -5.20 1.47
N ASN A 49 -17.75 -5.83 2.19
CA ASN A 49 -18.17 -7.22 1.95
C ASN A 49 -16.97 -8.17 1.85
N ILE A 50 -16.11 -8.17 2.88
CA ILE A 50 -14.95 -9.08 2.95
C ILE A 50 -15.48 -10.46 3.31
N GLU A 51 -15.30 -11.42 2.41
CA GLU A 51 -15.87 -12.77 2.56
C GLU A 51 -14.84 -13.79 3.00
N GLU A 52 -13.64 -13.68 2.44
CA GLU A 52 -12.60 -14.68 2.57
C GLU A 52 -11.25 -13.98 2.55
N ILE A 53 -10.37 -14.42 3.47
CA ILE A 53 -8.99 -13.98 3.58
C ILE A 53 -8.14 -15.24 3.74
N GLU A 54 -7.41 -15.60 2.68
CA GLU A 54 -6.49 -16.74 2.69
C GLU A 54 -5.04 -16.29 2.74
N ARG A 55 -4.19 -17.17 3.26
CA ARG A 55 -2.75 -17.00 3.39
C ARG A 55 -2.04 -17.94 2.43
N GLU A 56 -1.44 -17.41 1.37
CA GLU A 56 -0.80 -18.23 0.33
C GLU A 56 0.52 -17.59 -0.13
N HIS A 57 1.60 -18.35 -0.30
CA HIS A 57 2.87 -17.88 -0.91
C HIS A 57 3.41 -16.51 -0.43
N GLY A 58 3.26 -16.19 0.86
CA GLY A 58 3.72 -14.90 1.40
C GLY A 58 2.86 -13.69 1.01
N ARG A 59 1.61 -13.93 0.62
CA ARG A 59 0.59 -12.92 0.33
C ARG A 59 -0.75 -13.30 0.97
N TYR A 60 -1.58 -12.29 1.14
CA TYR A 60 -2.99 -12.45 1.42
C TYR A 60 -3.78 -12.46 0.13
N GLU A 61 -4.70 -13.40 0.03
CA GLU A 61 -5.73 -13.41 -0.99
C GLU A 61 -7.05 -13.02 -0.35
N VAL A 62 -7.68 -11.96 -0.86
CA VAL A 62 -8.88 -11.40 -0.26
C VAL A 62 -10.00 -11.32 -1.30
N ARG A 63 -11.14 -11.92 -0.97
CA ARG A 63 -12.39 -11.73 -1.73
C ARG A 63 -13.20 -10.63 -1.07
N ALA A 64 -13.35 -9.52 -1.78
CA ALA A 64 -14.04 -8.33 -1.28
C ALA A 64 -14.66 -7.50 -2.41
N THR A 65 -15.42 -6.49 -2.05
CA THR A 65 -15.91 -5.43 -2.93
C THR A 65 -15.07 -4.17 -2.73
N ASP A 66 -14.45 -3.67 -3.80
CA ASP A 66 -13.71 -2.40 -3.80
C ASP A 66 -14.65 -1.18 -3.66
N ARG A 67 -14.07 0.00 -3.41
CA ARG A 67 -14.75 1.30 -3.40
C ARG A 67 -15.58 1.59 -4.65
N GLN A 68 -15.19 1.07 -5.81
CA GLN A 68 -15.94 1.24 -7.05
C GLN A 68 -17.15 0.30 -7.15
N GLY A 69 -17.41 -0.53 -6.13
CA GLY A 69 -18.43 -1.57 -6.16
C GLY A 69 -18.01 -2.83 -6.93
N LEU A 70 -16.74 -2.92 -7.35
CA LEU A 70 -16.20 -4.08 -8.05
C LEU A 70 -15.86 -5.18 -7.07
N ARG A 71 -16.57 -6.30 -7.18
CA ARG A 71 -16.31 -7.51 -6.41
C ARG A 71 -15.27 -8.38 -7.10
N GLY A 72 -14.25 -8.79 -6.37
CA GLY A 72 -13.17 -9.59 -6.94
C GLY A 72 -12.20 -10.14 -5.90
N LYS A 73 -11.21 -10.85 -6.43
CA LYS A 73 -10.06 -11.37 -5.70
C LYS A 73 -8.91 -10.37 -5.81
N PHE A 74 -8.41 -9.94 -4.66
CA PHE A 74 -7.32 -8.98 -4.54
C PHE A 74 -6.16 -9.61 -3.78
N LEU A 75 -4.94 -9.40 -4.25
CA LEU A 75 -3.74 -9.92 -3.61
C LEU A 75 -3.07 -8.81 -2.82
N PHE A 76 -2.64 -9.09 -1.59
CA PHE A 76 -1.95 -8.13 -0.73
C PHE A 76 -0.64 -8.72 -0.20
N ASP A 77 0.40 -7.90 -0.04
CA ASP A 77 1.66 -8.33 0.57
C ASP A 77 1.42 -8.79 2.02
N ALA A 78 1.96 -9.94 2.41
CA ALA A 78 1.71 -10.49 3.73
C ALA A 78 2.34 -9.68 4.87
N ARG A 79 3.33 -8.82 4.62
CA ARG A 79 4.03 -8.03 5.65
C ARG A 79 3.51 -6.60 5.69
N SER A 80 3.39 -5.93 4.54
CA SER A 80 2.95 -4.54 4.46
C SER A 80 1.42 -4.39 4.38
N GLY A 81 0.73 -5.39 3.84
CA GLY A 81 -0.71 -5.29 3.54
C GLY A 81 -1.02 -4.39 2.35
N GLU A 82 -0.03 -4.11 1.50
CA GLU A 82 -0.22 -3.32 0.28
C GLU A 82 -0.80 -4.15 -0.85
N LEU A 83 -1.66 -3.54 -1.68
CA LEU A 83 -2.28 -4.19 -2.82
C LEU A 83 -1.21 -4.54 -3.87
N LEU A 84 -1.08 -5.83 -4.16
CA LEU A 84 -0.23 -6.35 -5.22
C LEU A 84 -1.02 -6.30 -6.53
N VAL A 85 -0.71 -5.34 -7.39
CA VAL A 85 -1.21 -5.36 -8.76
C VAL A 85 -0.56 -6.52 -9.51
N PRO A 86 -1.32 -7.46 -10.10
CA PRO A 86 -0.72 -8.46 -10.96
C PRO A 86 -0.07 -7.71 -12.12
N ARG A 87 1.26 -7.83 -12.26
CA ARG A 87 1.93 -7.41 -13.50
C ARG A 87 1.26 -8.22 -14.60
N PRO A 88 0.67 -7.59 -15.64
CA PRO A 88 0.13 -8.36 -16.75
C PRO A 88 1.27 -9.22 -17.30
N ALA A 89 1.02 -10.52 -17.38
CA ALA A 89 1.93 -11.49 -17.98
C ALA A 89 2.13 -11.10 -19.45
N GLY A 90 3.15 -10.29 -19.73
CA GLY A 90 3.30 -9.64 -21.03
C GLY A 90 4.03 -8.30 -21.03
N GLN A 91 4.44 -7.79 -19.87
CA GLN A 91 5.41 -6.69 -19.77
C GLN A 91 6.75 -7.20 -19.19
N ALA A 92 7.25 -8.29 -19.76
CA ALA A 92 8.68 -8.46 -19.94
C ALA A 92 8.99 -7.84 -21.31
N ALA A 93 9.91 -6.88 -21.35
CA ALA A 93 10.40 -6.21 -22.56
C ALA A 93 9.34 -5.43 -23.38
N GLY A 94 9.36 -4.11 -23.23
CA GLY A 94 9.35 -3.27 -24.43
C GLY A 94 10.55 -3.68 -25.30
N GLU A 95 10.38 -3.57 -26.62
CA GLU A 95 11.28 -4.04 -27.70
C GLU A 95 11.15 -5.52 -28.08
N ALA A 96 10.18 -5.82 -28.95
CA ALA A 96 10.20 -6.90 -29.96
C ALA A 96 8.85 -7.06 -30.71
N ARG A 97 7.91 -6.14 -30.55
CA ARG A 97 6.73 -5.97 -31.42
C ARG A 97 7.03 -4.71 -32.20
N GLU A 98 7.72 -4.81 -33.33
CA GLU A 98 7.07 -5.25 -34.55
C GLU A 98 8.06 -5.92 -35.51
N CYS A 99 8.22 -7.24 -35.41
CA CYS A 99 8.65 -8.03 -36.57
C CYS A 99 7.92 -9.37 -36.55
N SER A 100 6.60 -9.29 -36.72
CA SER A 100 5.77 -10.48 -36.98
C SER A 100 5.97 -10.94 -38.42
N LYS A 101 7.07 -11.66 -38.63
CA LYS A 101 7.34 -12.72 -39.61
C LYS A 101 6.95 -12.61 -41.10
N ARG A 102 6.49 -11.49 -41.66
CA ARG A 102 6.40 -11.34 -43.13
C ARG A 102 6.72 -9.97 -43.72
N ARG A 103 6.76 -8.89 -42.94
CA ARG A 103 6.80 -7.52 -43.51
C ARG A 103 8.11 -6.75 -43.28
N CYS A 104 9.13 -7.35 -42.68
CA CYS A 104 10.43 -6.67 -42.47
C CYS A 104 11.40 -6.83 -43.66
N ARG A 105 10.97 -7.35 -44.81
CA ARG A 105 11.80 -7.52 -46.02
C ARG A 105 11.36 -6.65 -47.20
N ASP A 106 10.11 -6.18 -47.21
CA ASP A 106 9.53 -5.44 -48.35
C ASP A 106 9.77 -3.92 -48.29
N ASP A 107 10.18 -3.38 -47.14
CA ASP A 107 10.41 -1.93 -46.93
C ASP A 107 11.90 -1.50 -47.09
N LEU A 108 12.78 -2.35 -47.62
CA LEU A 108 14.10 -1.88 -48.02
C LEU A 108 13.94 -0.91 -49.21
N PRO A 109 14.31 0.37 -49.09
CA PRO A 109 14.36 1.23 -50.26
C PRO A 109 15.38 0.63 -51.22
N ALA A 110 14.94 0.29 -52.43
CA ALA A 110 15.83 -0.03 -53.53
C ALA A 110 16.69 1.21 -53.79
N GLY A 111 17.83 1.27 -53.11
CA GLY A 111 18.79 2.34 -53.21
C GLY A 111 19.24 2.46 -54.66
N GLY A 112 18.84 3.59 -55.25
CA GLY A 112 19.49 4.33 -56.32
C GLY A 112 20.45 3.57 -57.21
N GLY A 113 20.04 3.37 -58.46
CA GLY A 113 20.89 2.83 -59.51
C GLY A 113 22.04 3.75 -59.93
N ARG A 114 22.87 3.22 -60.84
CA ARG A 114 23.62 3.91 -61.91
C ARG A 114 24.66 2.95 -62.49
N PRO A 115 25.22 3.26 -63.68
CA PRO A 115 24.60 3.61 -64.95
C PRO A 115 24.54 2.43 -65.93
#